data_AF-A0A973H9D4-F1
#
_entry.id   AF-A0A973H9D4-F1
#
_cell.length_a   1.000
_cell.length_b   1.000
_cell.length_c   1.000
_cell.angle_alpha   90.00
_cell.angle_beta   90.00
_cell.angle_gamma   90.00
#
_symmetry.space_group_name_H-M   'P 1'
#
loop_
_entity.id
_entity.type
_entity.pdbx_description
1 polymer ?
#
loop_
_entity_poly.entity_id
_entity_poly.type
_entity_poly.pdbx_seq_one_letter_code
_entity_poly.pdbx_strand_id
1 'polypeptide(L)'
;MLSSFTFRHDGERLSGVYGGGGPDRATAVVLHGAGNGSKERLAPVLAEFAGRGCGVLALDFSGHGESSGELRELSLRRRFEQAVAVIDARVAADGPLVLVGFSMSGQTVADLVGHYGRRVSAIGLCSPAVYAAAAWELPFGDGDGPFSELIRTPDSWREAPALDVLRTYEGRAVLAVPGRDEVIPPAVTEAVQDALAARSQYTRLELADAGHRLGLWFLDHADDLRAFADALLVDGWRATRAWLAKQLPEGRTVAASRFLSGGWTSQMRELTLDDGTDLVQRSFVKPFFRHHAPGLLAREAAILALLAGQDGVPAPELVAVDATAELADHPTLLMSRLPGRVRVDEEDLVRRLDLLAAQLGRIHTVVPGERPRTYQAWTSPERVTVPEGTMWARAVDVIRREPPTYEGVFLHRDFHPGNVLFAEGRISGVVDWVETSWGPADLDVAHCSTALALLHGPEHG
;
A
#
# COMPACT_ATOMS: atom_id res chain seq x y z
N MET A 1 15.45 29.55 13.84
CA MET A 1 16.06 29.14 15.13
C MET A 1 15.03 28.29 15.86
N LEU A 2 15.43 27.15 16.43
CA LEU A 2 14.54 26.29 17.23
C LEU A 2 14.47 26.84 18.65
N SER A 3 13.28 26.81 19.24
CA SER A 3 13.02 27.26 20.61
C SER A 3 12.46 26.10 21.42
N SER A 4 13.12 25.81 22.54
CA SER A 4 12.60 24.85 23.52
C SER A 4 11.37 25.41 24.22
N PHE A 5 10.48 24.53 24.65
CA PHE A 5 9.29 24.91 25.39
C PHE A 5 8.87 23.83 26.38
N THR A 6 8.01 24.24 27.31
CA THR A 6 7.24 23.31 28.13
C THR A 6 5.75 23.49 27.88
N PHE A 7 4.99 22.41 28.02
CA PHE A 7 3.54 22.39 27.84
C PHE A 7 2.90 21.52 28.93
N ARG A 8 1.79 21.97 29.52
CA ARG A 8 1.09 21.19 30.55
C ARG A 8 -0.08 20.44 29.93
N HIS A 9 -0.18 19.16 30.21
CA HIS A 9 -1.28 18.30 29.75
C HIS A 9 -1.53 17.22 30.81
N ASP A 10 -2.78 17.07 31.27
CA ASP A 10 -3.19 16.07 32.26
C ASP A 10 -2.28 15.95 33.49
N GLY A 11 -1.88 17.10 34.05
CA GLY A 11 -1.03 17.16 35.24
C GLY A 11 0.46 16.93 34.97
N GLU A 12 0.85 16.57 33.76
CA GLU A 12 2.23 16.37 33.33
C GLU A 12 2.77 17.61 32.61
N ARG A 13 4.09 17.77 32.66
CA ARG A 13 4.85 18.76 31.90
C ARG A 13 5.58 18.04 30.77
N LEU A 14 5.18 18.35 29.54
CA LEU A 14 5.85 17.91 28.33
C LEU A 14 6.95 18.90 27.93
N SER A 15 8.13 18.39 27.58
CA SER A 15 9.21 19.17 26.96
C SER A 15 9.13 19.05 25.45
N GLY A 16 9.39 20.13 24.72
CA GLY A 16 9.38 20.10 23.27
C GLY A 16 10.27 21.17 22.65
N VAL A 17 10.46 21.06 21.35
CA VAL A 17 11.17 22.05 20.52
C VAL A 17 10.28 22.43 19.35
N TYR A 18 10.23 23.71 19.04
CA TYR A 18 9.45 24.25 17.94
C TYR A 18 10.20 25.40 17.27
N GLY A 19 10.05 25.55 15.96
CA GLY A 19 10.54 26.73 15.26
C GLY A 19 10.63 26.51 13.75
N GLY A 20 11.24 27.48 13.06
CA GLY A 20 11.25 27.49 11.59
C GLY A 20 9.91 27.88 10.99
N GLY A 21 9.81 27.78 9.66
CA GLY A 21 8.57 28.01 8.89
C GLY A 21 8.18 29.48 8.71
N GLY A 22 7.67 29.79 7.52
CA GLY A 22 6.80 30.96 7.29
C GLY A 22 5.32 30.55 7.40
N PRO A 23 4.38 31.52 7.48
CA PRO A 23 2.95 31.23 7.69
C PRO A 23 2.33 30.28 6.65
N ASP A 24 2.89 30.20 5.44
CA ASP A 24 2.36 29.38 4.33
C ASP A 24 3.11 28.05 4.12
N ARG A 25 4.00 27.65 5.03
CA ARG A 25 4.81 26.43 4.89
C ARG A 25 4.30 25.32 5.81
N ALA A 26 4.40 24.08 5.33
CA ALA A 26 4.03 22.92 6.13
C ALA A 26 4.88 22.82 7.40
N THR A 27 4.27 22.31 8.46
CA THR A 27 4.98 22.00 9.71
C THR A 27 5.25 20.51 9.80
N ALA A 28 6.53 20.14 9.89
CA ALA A 28 6.97 18.79 10.14
C ALA A 28 6.91 18.47 11.64
N VAL A 29 5.99 17.58 12.02
CA VAL A 29 5.87 17.07 13.38
C VAL A 29 6.59 15.73 13.45
N VAL A 30 7.69 15.68 14.20
CA VAL A 30 8.57 14.51 14.28
C VAL A 30 8.44 13.87 15.66
N LEU A 31 8.03 12.59 15.69
CA LEU A 31 7.63 11.86 16.89
C LEU A 31 8.54 10.65 17.12
N HIS A 32 9.19 10.60 18.29
CA HIS A 32 10.12 9.53 18.66
C HIS A 32 9.38 8.23 19.02
N GLY A 33 10.07 7.10 19.01
CA GLY A 33 9.51 5.79 19.39
C GLY A 33 9.35 5.58 20.90
N ALA A 34 9.23 4.33 21.31
CA ALA A 34 9.13 3.92 22.72
C ALA A 34 10.52 3.86 23.42
N GLY A 35 10.54 3.35 24.65
CA GLY A 35 11.76 3.05 25.39
C GLY A 35 12.54 4.31 25.75
N ASN A 36 13.79 4.42 25.30
CA ASN A 36 14.64 5.58 25.56
C ASN A 36 14.60 6.63 24.43
N GLY A 37 13.53 6.66 23.62
CA GLY A 37 13.33 7.69 22.61
C GLY A 37 13.25 9.10 23.22
N SER A 38 13.66 10.12 22.46
CA SER A 38 13.54 11.52 22.87
C SER A 38 13.63 12.46 21.66
N LYS A 39 13.22 13.71 21.83
CA LYS A 39 13.29 14.77 20.82
C LYS A 39 14.73 15.12 20.42
N GLU A 40 15.71 14.96 21.30
CA GLU A 40 17.13 15.21 20.99
C GLU A 40 17.64 14.29 19.88
N ARG A 41 17.18 13.03 19.87
CA ARG A 41 17.54 12.06 18.81
C ARG A 41 16.93 12.42 17.46
N LEU A 42 15.95 13.31 17.44
CA LEU A 42 15.29 13.79 16.23
C LEU A 42 15.91 15.09 15.71
N ALA A 43 16.92 15.65 16.39
CA ALA A 43 17.51 16.92 16.02
C ALA A 43 18.01 17.01 14.56
N PRO A 44 18.66 15.98 13.97
CA PRO A 44 19.05 16.02 12.56
C PRO A 44 17.85 16.11 11.63
N VAL A 45 16.80 15.33 11.93
CA VAL A 45 15.56 15.32 11.14
C VAL A 45 14.89 16.69 11.19
N LEU A 46 14.77 17.27 12.39
CA LEU A 46 14.23 18.63 12.57
C LEU A 46 15.06 19.67 11.82
N ALA A 47 16.39 19.57 11.87
CA ALA A 47 17.29 20.49 11.16
C ALA A 47 17.14 20.38 9.64
N GLU A 48 16.98 19.16 9.10
CA GLU A 48 16.78 18.92 7.68
C GLU A 48 15.48 19.57 7.18
N PHE A 49 14.35 19.35 7.86
CA PHE A 49 13.07 19.97 7.49
C PHE A 49 13.09 21.50 7.64
N ALA A 50 13.69 22.01 8.73
CA ALA A 50 13.83 23.45 8.95
C ALA A 50 14.72 24.10 7.88
N GLY A 51 15.81 23.43 7.46
CA GLY A 51 16.69 23.87 6.38
C GLY A 51 15.98 23.97 5.02
N ARG A 52 14.92 23.19 4.84
CA ARG A 52 14.02 23.23 3.66
C ARG A 52 12.86 24.21 3.81
N GLY A 53 12.86 25.02 4.87
CA GLY A 53 11.89 26.08 5.12
C GLY A 53 10.58 25.62 5.76
N CYS A 54 10.49 24.37 6.23
CA CYS A 54 9.33 23.90 6.98
C CYS A 54 9.32 24.52 8.40
N GLY A 55 8.11 24.69 8.95
CA GLY A 55 7.99 24.70 10.41
C GLY A 55 8.36 23.33 10.95
N VAL A 56 8.87 23.24 12.17
CA VAL A 56 9.18 21.95 12.79
C VAL A 56 8.74 21.90 14.25
N LEU A 57 8.30 20.72 14.68
CA LEU A 57 7.84 20.44 16.03
C LEU A 57 8.29 19.03 16.44
N ALA A 58 8.82 18.91 17.65
CA ALA A 58 8.96 17.62 18.34
C ALA A 58 8.65 17.81 19.82
N LEU A 59 8.17 16.75 20.45
CA LEU A 59 7.98 16.68 21.90
C LEU A 59 8.61 15.39 22.45
N ASP A 60 8.96 15.44 23.72
CA ASP A 60 9.14 14.24 24.53
C ASP A 60 7.77 13.84 25.07
N PHE A 61 7.33 12.61 24.80
CA PHE A 61 6.14 12.05 25.45
C PHE A 61 6.39 11.86 26.96
N SER A 62 5.32 11.70 27.75
CA SER A 62 5.47 11.46 29.19
C SER A 62 6.43 10.32 29.51
N GLY A 63 7.24 10.50 30.56
CA GLY A 63 8.28 9.55 30.97
C GLY A 63 9.48 9.44 30.03
N HIS A 64 9.61 10.31 29.02
CA HIS A 64 10.76 10.35 28.11
C HIS A 64 11.50 11.68 28.19
N GLY A 65 12.80 11.65 27.87
CA GLY A 65 13.65 12.84 27.77
C GLY A 65 13.53 13.77 28.97
N GLU A 66 13.08 15.00 28.73
CA GLU A 66 12.92 16.04 29.77
C GLU A 66 11.46 16.22 30.22
N SER A 67 10.53 15.42 29.70
CA SER A 67 9.14 15.39 30.14
C SER A 67 9.01 14.74 31.51
N SER A 68 8.05 15.20 32.31
CA SER A 68 7.69 14.53 33.56
C SER A 68 6.89 13.24 33.32
N GLY A 69 6.39 12.64 34.40
CA GLY A 69 5.57 11.43 34.36
C GLY A 69 6.43 10.17 34.26
N GLU A 70 5.75 9.02 34.20
CA GLU A 70 6.42 7.71 34.20
C GLU A 70 6.04 6.92 32.95
N LEU A 71 7.05 6.34 32.28
CA LEU A 71 6.87 5.58 31.04
C LEU A 71 5.81 4.47 31.18
N ARG A 72 5.80 3.80 32.33
CA ARG A 72 4.87 2.69 32.63
C ARG A 72 3.41 3.12 32.66
N GLU A 73 3.12 4.39 32.95
CA GLU A 73 1.77 4.95 33.00
C GLU A 73 1.29 5.48 31.64
N LEU A 74 2.19 5.62 30.67
CA LEU A 74 1.86 6.06 29.32
C LEU A 74 1.09 4.97 28.56
N SER A 75 0.30 5.37 27.57
CA SER A 75 -0.45 4.47 26.67
C SER A 75 -0.46 5.02 25.25
N LEU A 76 -0.94 4.22 24.28
CA LEU A 76 -1.12 4.70 22.90
C LEU A 76 -2.09 5.89 22.84
N ARG A 77 -3.22 5.82 23.57
CA ARG A 77 -4.15 6.95 23.69
C ARG A 77 -3.48 8.21 24.23
N ARG A 78 -2.76 8.10 25.35
CA ARG A 78 -2.13 9.27 25.99
C ARG A 78 -1.08 9.90 25.09
N ARG A 79 -0.33 9.10 24.31
CA ARG A 79 0.59 9.63 23.29
C ARG A 79 -0.15 10.44 22.23
N PHE A 80 -1.27 9.91 21.72
CA PHE A 80 -2.10 10.63 20.77
C PHE A 80 -2.63 11.96 21.34
N GLU A 81 -3.21 11.94 22.55
CA GLU A 81 -3.75 13.14 23.22
C GLU A 81 -2.67 14.20 23.46
N GLN A 82 -1.49 13.79 23.91
CA GLN A 82 -0.34 14.67 24.11
C GLN A 82 0.13 15.30 22.80
N ALA A 83 0.21 14.52 21.72
CA ALA A 83 0.60 15.02 20.40
C ALA A 83 -0.42 16.03 19.87
N VAL A 84 -1.72 15.71 19.92
CA VAL A 84 -2.80 16.63 19.50
C VAL A 84 -2.74 17.94 20.27
N ALA A 85 -2.67 17.87 21.61
CA ALA A 85 -2.66 19.06 22.45
C ALA A 85 -1.47 19.98 22.17
N VAL A 86 -0.29 19.42 21.91
CA VAL A 86 0.91 20.19 21.57
C VAL A 86 0.84 20.75 20.15
N ILE A 87 0.38 19.96 19.17
CA ILE A 87 0.22 20.42 17.79
C ILE A 87 -0.77 21.58 17.73
N ASP A 88 -1.94 21.45 18.35
CA ASP A 88 -2.98 22.48 18.32
C ASP A 88 -2.55 23.78 19.02
N ALA A 89 -1.72 23.66 20.06
CA ALA A 89 -1.20 24.82 20.77
C ALA A 89 -0.10 25.58 19.99
N ARG A 90 0.60 24.92 19.05
CA ARG A 90 1.84 25.43 18.44
C ARG A 90 1.80 25.60 16.93
N VAL A 91 0.94 24.86 16.25
CA VAL A 91 0.86 24.86 14.80
C VAL A 91 -0.44 25.53 14.39
N ALA A 92 -0.36 26.50 13.48
CA ALA A 92 -1.53 27.21 12.95
C ALA A 92 -2.61 26.21 12.49
N ALA A 93 -3.87 26.45 12.88
CA ALA A 93 -4.98 25.51 12.70
C ALA A 93 -5.15 25.03 11.25
N ASP A 94 -4.95 25.93 10.29
CA ASP A 94 -5.09 25.66 8.86
C ASP A 94 -3.77 25.29 8.15
N GLY A 95 -2.65 25.25 8.90
CA GLY A 95 -1.33 24.96 8.35
C GLY A 95 -1.18 23.47 7.99
N PRO A 96 -0.64 23.12 6.81
CA PRO A 96 -0.45 21.73 6.42
C PRO A 96 0.58 21.04 7.31
N LEU A 97 0.34 19.75 7.60
CA LEU A 97 1.20 18.92 8.43
C LEU A 97 1.99 17.94 7.57
N VAL A 98 3.25 17.73 7.97
CA VAL A 98 4.05 16.57 7.58
C VAL A 98 4.28 15.78 8.87
N LEU A 99 3.77 14.56 8.96
CA LEU A 99 3.89 13.76 10.18
C LEU A 99 4.99 12.71 10.00
N VAL A 100 5.99 12.72 10.87
CA VAL A 100 7.11 11.77 10.82
C VAL A 100 7.15 10.96 12.11
N GLY A 101 7.05 9.65 12.02
CA GLY A 101 6.99 8.74 13.16
C GLY A 101 8.06 7.67 13.11
N PHE A 102 8.72 7.43 14.25
CA PHE A 102 9.69 6.35 14.41
C PHE A 102 9.13 5.24 15.30
N SER A 103 9.29 3.97 14.89
CA SER A 103 8.91 2.80 15.70
C SER A 103 7.45 2.87 16.16
N MET A 104 7.19 2.86 17.47
CA MET A 104 5.85 3.01 18.06
C MET A 104 5.06 4.23 17.55
N SER A 105 5.72 5.31 17.13
CA SER A 105 5.02 6.47 16.55
C SER A 105 4.48 6.23 15.14
N GLY A 106 4.71 5.05 14.53
CA GLY A 106 3.92 4.59 13.38
C GLY A 106 2.43 4.57 13.68
N GLN A 107 2.05 4.01 14.84
CA GLN A 107 0.69 4.05 15.38
C GLN A 107 0.24 5.49 15.59
N THR A 108 0.99 6.28 16.36
CA THR A 108 0.60 7.66 16.70
C THR A 108 0.41 8.52 15.44
N VAL A 109 1.26 8.37 14.41
CA VAL A 109 1.07 9.05 13.13
C VAL A 109 -0.24 8.62 12.47
N ALA A 110 -0.56 7.32 12.42
CA ALA A 110 -1.82 6.86 11.86
C ALA A 110 -3.03 7.46 12.60
N ASP A 111 -2.99 7.51 13.94
CA ASP A 111 -4.06 8.13 14.74
C ASP A 111 -4.21 9.63 14.42
N LEU A 112 -3.09 10.35 14.27
CA LEU A 112 -3.07 11.76 13.88
C LEU A 112 -3.55 11.99 12.44
N VAL A 113 -3.29 11.06 11.51
CA VAL A 113 -3.90 11.10 10.17
C VAL A 113 -5.41 10.99 10.26
N GLY A 114 -5.92 10.05 11.06
CA GLY A 114 -7.36 9.88 11.28
C GLY A 114 -8.00 11.13 11.90
N HIS A 115 -7.27 11.80 12.80
CA HIS A 115 -7.74 13.00 13.51
C HIS A 115 -7.71 14.27 12.63
N TYR A 116 -6.59 14.55 11.96
CA TYR A 116 -6.40 15.79 11.20
C TYR A 116 -6.84 15.71 9.74
N GLY A 117 -7.06 14.51 9.20
CA GLY A 117 -7.55 14.27 7.85
C GLY A 117 -6.74 15.01 6.79
N ARG A 118 -7.42 15.85 5.99
CA ARG A 118 -6.82 16.56 4.84
C ARG A 118 -5.70 17.54 5.20
N ARG A 119 -5.56 17.92 6.47
CA ARG A 119 -4.44 18.76 6.93
C ARG A 119 -3.11 18.02 6.81
N VAL A 120 -3.10 16.68 6.83
CA VAL A 120 -1.87 15.88 6.71
C VAL A 120 -1.48 15.71 5.23
N SER A 121 -0.53 16.52 4.80
CA SER A 121 -0.05 16.55 3.40
C SER A 121 1.00 15.48 3.07
N ALA A 122 1.73 14.99 4.07
CA ALA A 122 2.67 13.89 3.93
C ALA A 122 2.87 13.13 5.25
N ILE A 123 3.19 11.84 5.16
CA ILE A 123 3.58 10.98 6.28
C ILE A 123 4.89 10.25 6.01
N GLY A 124 5.81 10.27 6.97
CA GLY A 124 7.07 9.55 6.94
C GLY A 124 7.12 8.54 8.08
N LEU A 125 7.18 7.25 7.76
CA LEU A 125 7.22 6.18 8.74
C LEU A 125 8.58 5.49 8.70
N CYS A 126 9.30 5.51 9.83
CA CYS A 126 10.62 4.93 9.97
C CYS A 126 10.53 3.71 10.89
N SER A 127 10.77 2.52 10.34
CA SER A 127 10.63 1.23 11.05
C SER A 127 9.36 1.13 11.92
N PRO A 128 8.16 1.41 11.37
CA PRO A 128 6.96 1.65 12.16
C PRO A 128 6.39 0.38 12.82
N ALA A 129 5.73 0.57 13.97
CA ALA A 129 4.87 -0.42 14.60
C ALA A 129 3.40 0.02 14.52
N VAL A 130 2.49 -0.96 14.45
CA VAL A 130 1.04 -0.81 14.57
C VAL A 130 0.50 -1.83 15.57
N TYR A 131 -0.61 -1.51 16.24
CA TYR A 131 -1.09 -2.29 17.37
C TYR A 131 -2.58 -2.61 17.28
N ALA A 132 -2.97 -3.74 17.90
CA ALA A 132 -4.36 -4.14 18.04
C ALA A 132 -5.20 -3.04 18.73
N ALA A 133 -6.47 -2.91 18.36
CA ALA A 133 -7.38 -1.92 18.98
C ALA A 133 -7.43 -2.04 20.52
N ALA A 134 -7.36 -3.27 21.04
CA ALA A 134 -7.36 -3.53 22.48
C ALA A 134 -6.14 -2.96 23.23
N ALA A 135 -5.05 -2.62 22.52
CA ALA A 135 -3.84 -2.03 23.11
C ALA A 135 -4.01 -0.53 23.41
N TRP A 136 -5.04 0.13 22.86
CA TRP A 136 -5.21 1.58 22.88
C TRP A 136 -5.14 2.21 24.27
N GLU A 137 -5.89 1.63 25.21
CA GLU A 137 -6.03 2.13 26.58
C GLU A 137 -5.02 1.55 27.56
N LEU A 138 -4.35 0.46 27.19
CA LEU A 138 -3.52 -0.27 28.14
C LEU A 138 -2.27 0.55 28.49
N PRO A 139 -1.96 0.72 29.79
CA PRO A 139 -0.70 1.31 30.20
C PRO A 139 0.46 0.41 29.76
N PHE A 140 1.58 1.00 29.37
CA PHE A 140 2.75 0.25 28.90
C PHE A 140 3.32 -0.69 29.97
N GLY A 141 3.20 -0.32 31.24
CA GLY A 141 3.71 -1.09 32.37
C GLY A 141 5.24 -1.19 32.37
N ASP A 142 5.76 -2.16 33.13
CA ASP A 142 7.20 -2.39 33.30
C ASP A 142 7.78 -3.43 32.32
N GLY A 143 7.03 -3.75 31.24
CA GLY A 143 7.45 -4.68 30.19
C GLY A 143 6.92 -6.12 30.34
N ASP A 144 6.14 -6.40 31.37
CA ASP A 144 5.53 -7.71 31.66
C ASP A 144 4.02 -7.63 31.92
N GLY A 145 3.41 -6.44 31.76
CA GLY A 145 1.98 -6.22 31.95
C GLY A 145 1.12 -6.51 30.70
N PRO A 146 -0.21 -6.26 30.79
CA PRO A 146 -1.18 -6.61 29.75
C PRO A 146 -0.87 -6.04 28.36
N PHE A 147 -0.35 -4.80 28.27
CA PHE A 147 0.09 -4.22 27.00
C PHE A 147 1.20 -5.06 26.37
N SER A 148 2.20 -5.43 27.17
CA SER A 148 3.36 -6.19 26.71
C SER A 148 3.00 -7.63 26.31
N GLU A 149 2.05 -8.26 27.01
CA GLU A 149 1.51 -9.58 26.61
C GLU A 149 0.76 -9.49 25.27
N LEU A 150 -0.09 -8.47 25.10
CA LEU A 150 -0.89 -8.30 23.89
C LEU A 150 -0.03 -8.05 22.64
N ILE A 151 0.95 -7.16 22.72
CA ILE A 151 1.81 -6.85 21.56
C ILE A 151 2.78 -7.97 21.19
N ARG A 152 3.04 -8.91 22.12
CA ARG A 152 3.86 -10.10 21.87
C ARG A 152 3.05 -11.30 21.41
N THR A 153 1.72 -11.23 21.54
CA THR A 153 0.83 -12.26 20.99
C THR A 153 1.02 -12.30 19.48
N PRO A 154 1.38 -13.46 18.88
CA PRO A 154 1.60 -13.57 17.45
C PRO A 154 0.40 -13.02 16.67
N ASP A 155 0.69 -12.25 15.63
CA ASP A 155 -0.32 -11.74 14.69
C ASP A 155 -1.42 -10.83 15.29
N SER A 156 -1.29 -10.39 16.55
CA SER A 156 -2.29 -9.51 17.18
C SER A 156 -2.49 -8.17 16.44
N TRP A 157 -1.49 -7.76 15.66
CA TRP A 157 -1.48 -6.54 14.85
C TRP A 157 -2.28 -6.62 13.55
N ARG A 158 -2.71 -7.81 13.08
CA ARG A 158 -3.33 -7.98 11.75
C ARG A 158 -4.56 -7.09 11.53
N GLU A 159 -5.34 -6.89 12.59
CA GLU A 159 -6.56 -6.06 12.60
C GLU A 159 -6.32 -4.68 13.24
N ALA A 160 -5.08 -4.18 13.19
CA ALA A 160 -4.75 -2.87 13.75
C ALA A 160 -5.51 -1.75 13.00
N PRO A 161 -6.31 -0.92 13.70
CA PRO A 161 -7.05 0.19 13.06
C PRO A 161 -6.16 1.16 12.30
N ALA A 162 -4.89 1.29 12.70
CA ALA A 162 -3.90 2.09 12.01
C ALA A 162 -3.74 1.68 10.53
N LEU A 163 -3.81 0.38 10.20
CA LEU A 163 -3.69 -0.10 8.83
C LEU A 163 -4.84 0.42 7.95
N ASP A 164 -6.05 0.53 8.48
CA ASP A 164 -7.21 1.06 7.73
C ASP A 164 -7.06 2.55 7.44
N VAL A 165 -6.56 3.32 8.42
CA VAL A 165 -6.27 4.74 8.22
C VAL A 165 -5.18 4.92 7.16
N LEU A 166 -4.09 4.16 7.26
CA LEU A 166 -3.00 4.22 6.28
C LEU A 166 -3.45 3.79 4.88
N ARG A 167 -4.37 2.82 4.77
CA ARG A 167 -4.93 2.32 3.50
C ARG A 167 -5.79 3.35 2.77
N THR A 168 -6.43 4.25 3.52
CA THR A 168 -7.29 5.29 2.96
C THR A 168 -6.55 6.61 2.72
N TYR A 169 -5.31 6.74 3.18
CA TYR A 169 -4.50 7.94 3.03
C TYR A 169 -4.06 8.17 1.57
N GLU A 170 -4.39 9.34 1.02
CA GLU A 170 -4.11 9.68 -0.38
C GLU A 170 -2.96 10.69 -0.57
N GLY A 171 -2.39 11.20 0.53
CA GLY A 171 -1.26 12.11 0.49
C GLY A 171 0.06 11.41 0.17
N ARG A 172 1.18 12.07 0.44
CA ARG A 172 2.52 11.49 0.22
C ARG A 172 2.91 10.57 1.36
N ALA A 173 3.37 9.36 1.07
CA ALA A 173 3.83 8.45 2.10
C ALA A 173 5.22 7.92 1.80
N VAL A 174 6.11 8.02 2.78
CA VAL A 174 7.46 7.45 2.71
C VAL A 174 7.61 6.41 3.82
N LEU A 175 7.92 5.18 3.43
CA LEU A 175 8.28 4.11 4.36
C LEU A 175 9.79 3.90 4.31
N ALA A 176 10.50 4.29 5.36
CA ALA A 176 11.93 4.01 5.53
C ALA A 176 12.10 2.67 6.25
N VAL A 177 12.72 1.71 5.58
CA VAL A 177 12.88 0.33 6.04
C VAL A 177 14.35 0.01 6.26
N PRO A 178 14.75 -0.43 7.46
CA PRO A 178 16.11 -0.90 7.69
C PRO A 178 16.34 -2.25 7.01
N GLY A 179 17.56 -2.51 6.55
CA GLY A 179 17.91 -3.80 5.95
C GLY A 179 17.87 -4.96 6.94
N ARG A 180 18.01 -4.68 8.25
CA ARG A 180 17.75 -5.64 9.32
C ARG A 180 16.97 -4.99 10.45
N ASP A 181 15.76 -5.48 10.71
CA ASP A 181 14.97 -5.10 11.88
C ASP A 181 14.83 -6.29 12.84
N GLU A 182 15.48 -6.20 14.01
CA GLU A 182 15.35 -7.18 15.08
C GLU A 182 14.14 -6.95 16.01
N VAL A 183 13.43 -5.83 15.83
CA VAL A 183 12.34 -5.40 16.71
C VAL A 183 10.98 -5.57 16.04
N ILE A 184 10.85 -5.10 14.79
CA ILE A 184 9.61 -5.14 14.03
C ILE A 184 9.60 -6.36 13.11
N PRO A 185 8.64 -7.29 13.28
CA PRO A 185 8.53 -8.44 12.39
C PRO A 185 8.34 -8.00 10.93
N PRO A 186 8.97 -8.69 9.95
CA PRO A 186 8.82 -8.35 8.53
C PRO A 186 7.37 -8.26 8.05
N ALA A 187 6.49 -9.13 8.57
CA ALA A 187 5.06 -9.13 8.23
C ALA A 187 4.35 -7.82 8.63
N VAL A 188 4.78 -7.14 9.70
CA VAL A 188 4.24 -5.83 10.09
C VAL A 188 4.67 -4.78 9.07
N THR A 189 5.94 -4.77 8.68
CA THR A 189 6.46 -3.86 7.65
C THR A 189 5.77 -4.06 6.30
N GLU A 190 5.52 -5.32 5.91
CA GLU A 190 4.77 -5.66 4.70
C GLU A 190 3.33 -5.16 4.76
N ALA A 191 2.63 -5.35 5.89
CA ALA A 191 1.26 -4.87 6.05
C ALA A 191 1.17 -3.33 6.03
N VAL A 192 2.11 -2.64 6.66
CA VAL A 192 2.19 -1.17 6.60
C VAL A 192 2.49 -0.71 5.16
N GLN A 193 3.41 -1.37 4.45
CA GLN A 193 3.66 -1.10 3.04
C GLN A 193 2.38 -1.29 2.21
N ASP A 194 1.66 -2.39 2.40
CA ASP A 194 0.46 -2.68 1.63
C ASP A 194 -0.66 -1.66 1.89
N ALA A 195 -0.81 -1.22 3.14
CA ALA A 195 -1.71 -0.14 3.49
C ALA A 195 -1.30 1.16 2.78
N LEU A 196 -0.08 1.64 2.97
CA LEU A 196 0.40 2.88 2.35
C LEU A 196 0.30 2.85 0.82
N ALA A 197 0.70 1.74 0.20
CA ALA A 197 0.70 1.57 -1.24
C ALA A 197 -0.70 1.52 -1.87
N ALA A 198 -1.78 1.39 -1.08
CA ALA A 198 -3.13 1.28 -1.62
C ALA A 198 -3.61 2.56 -2.31
N ARG A 199 -3.35 3.73 -1.69
CA ARG A 199 -3.87 5.02 -2.21
C ARG A 199 -2.90 6.20 -2.08
N SER A 200 -1.83 6.08 -1.32
CA SER A 200 -0.90 7.21 -1.16
C SER A 200 0.01 7.37 -2.38
N GLN A 201 0.66 8.52 -2.49
CA GLN A 201 1.85 8.67 -3.34
C GLN A 201 3.03 7.98 -2.63
N TYR A 202 3.09 6.65 -2.79
CA TYR A 202 3.94 5.78 -1.99
C TYR A 202 5.38 5.73 -2.51
N THR A 203 6.33 5.97 -1.60
CA THR A 203 7.76 5.73 -1.80
C THR A 203 8.28 4.81 -0.69
N ARG A 204 9.07 3.82 -1.07
CA ARG A 204 9.83 3.00 -0.12
C ARG A 204 11.31 3.38 -0.20
N LEU A 205 11.92 3.64 0.95
CA LEU A 205 13.34 3.91 1.09
C LEU A 205 13.98 2.74 1.85
N GLU A 206 14.73 1.90 1.15
CA GLU A 206 15.49 0.80 1.75
C GLU A 206 16.84 1.30 2.24
N LEU A 207 17.13 1.06 3.52
CA LEU A 207 18.38 1.45 4.19
C LEU A 207 19.14 0.16 4.53
N ALA A 208 19.79 -0.43 3.52
CA ALA A 208 20.30 -1.81 3.55
C ALA A 208 21.22 -2.13 4.74
N ASP A 209 22.01 -1.16 5.18
CA ASP A 209 22.98 -1.33 6.27
C ASP A 209 22.43 -0.86 7.63
N ALA A 210 21.21 -0.35 7.67
CA ALA A 210 20.59 0.16 8.88
C ALA A 210 19.96 -0.94 9.74
N GLY A 211 20.03 -0.74 11.06
CA GLY A 211 19.24 -1.46 12.06
C GLY A 211 17.94 -0.75 12.41
N HIS A 212 17.16 -1.27 13.37
CA HIS A 212 15.85 -0.71 13.76
C HIS A 212 15.87 0.80 14.10
N ARG A 213 16.95 1.30 14.72
CA ARG A 213 17.04 2.67 15.26
C ARG A 213 17.36 3.73 14.20
N LEU A 214 16.46 3.90 13.23
CA LEU A 214 16.64 4.82 12.10
C LEU A 214 16.83 6.30 12.48
N GLY A 215 16.29 6.74 13.63
CA GLY A 215 16.56 8.10 14.12
C GLY A 215 18.05 8.34 14.42
N LEU A 216 18.76 7.31 14.90
CA LEU A 216 20.21 7.38 15.09
C LEU A 216 20.96 7.19 13.76
N TRP A 217 20.45 6.34 12.87
CA TRP A 217 21.02 6.16 11.52
C TRP A 217 21.20 7.49 10.80
N PHE A 218 20.17 8.33 10.82
CA PHE A 218 20.17 9.64 10.18
C PHE A 218 21.14 10.67 10.79
N LEU A 219 21.74 10.42 11.97
CA LEU A 219 22.82 11.26 12.50
C LEU A 219 24.07 11.15 11.62
N ASP A 220 24.39 9.94 11.19
CA ASP A 220 25.65 9.63 10.50
C ASP A 220 25.47 9.50 8.98
N HIS A 221 24.22 9.43 8.50
CA HIS A 221 23.87 9.19 7.08
C HIS A 221 23.01 10.32 6.52
N ALA A 222 23.63 11.50 6.36
CA ALA A 222 22.92 12.71 5.91
C ALA A 222 22.32 12.60 4.50
N ASP A 223 22.90 11.78 3.60
CA ASP A 223 22.34 11.54 2.27
C ASP A 223 21.00 10.79 2.34
N ASP A 224 20.90 9.77 3.20
CA ASP A 224 19.65 9.03 3.40
C ASP A 224 18.57 9.92 4.02
N LEU A 225 18.96 10.78 4.97
CA LEU A 225 18.06 11.76 5.56
C LEU A 225 17.56 12.77 4.52
N ARG A 226 18.45 13.26 3.64
CA ARG A 226 18.07 14.14 2.52
C ARG A 226 17.07 13.43 1.60
N ALA A 227 17.36 12.21 1.18
CA ALA A 227 16.48 11.43 0.33
C ALA A 227 15.09 11.21 0.97
N PHE A 228 15.05 10.92 2.27
CA PHE A 228 13.81 10.79 3.03
C PHE A 228 13.01 12.11 3.05
N ALA A 229 13.66 13.24 3.33
CA ALA A 229 13.01 14.55 3.35
C ALA A 229 12.55 15.00 1.95
N ASP A 230 13.35 14.74 0.91
CA ASP A 230 13.00 15.00 -0.49
C ASP A 230 11.71 14.27 -0.88
N ALA A 231 11.62 12.97 -0.58
CA ALA A 231 10.45 12.16 -0.88
C ALA A 231 9.18 12.64 -0.16
N LEU A 232 9.30 13.31 0.99
CA LEU A 232 8.17 13.87 1.74
C LEU A 232 7.76 15.28 1.28
N LEU A 233 8.66 16.04 0.67
CA LEU A 233 8.45 17.47 0.38
C LEU A 233 8.27 17.77 -1.11
N VAL A 234 8.80 16.95 -2.00
CA VAL A 234 8.59 17.08 -3.45
C VAL A 234 7.19 16.59 -3.83
N ASP A 235 6.54 17.28 -4.77
CA ASP A 235 5.24 16.88 -5.33
C ASP A 235 5.41 15.61 -6.15
N GLY A 236 4.90 14.49 -5.63
CA GLY A 236 4.92 13.22 -6.32
C GLY A 236 3.89 13.18 -7.46
N TRP A 237 4.11 12.27 -8.41
CA TRP A 237 3.17 11.97 -9.50
C TRP A 237 3.05 13.08 -10.56
N ARG A 238 3.93 14.08 -10.53
CA ARG A 238 3.96 15.17 -11.52
C ARG A 238 4.30 14.64 -12.91
N ALA A 239 5.27 13.74 -13.02
CA ALA A 239 5.67 13.15 -14.30
C ALA A 239 4.55 12.27 -14.85
N THR A 240 3.88 11.49 -13.99
CA THR A 240 2.70 10.69 -14.33
C THR A 240 1.56 11.57 -14.84
N ARG A 241 1.24 12.69 -14.17
CA ARG A 241 0.22 13.64 -14.65
C ARG A 241 0.59 14.24 -16.01
N ALA A 242 1.85 14.62 -16.19
CA ALA A 242 2.34 15.15 -17.46
C ALA A 242 2.33 14.11 -18.58
N TRP A 243 2.65 12.85 -18.27
CA TRP A 243 2.56 11.72 -19.19
C TRP A 243 1.12 11.49 -19.60
N LEU A 244 0.18 11.37 -18.64
CA LEU A 244 -1.25 11.20 -18.89
C LEU A 244 -1.79 12.29 -19.81
N ALA A 245 -1.51 13.56 -19.54
CA ALA A 245 -1.98 14.68 -20.34
C ALA A 245 -1.54 14.59 -21.82
N LYS A 246 -0.40 13.93 -22.12
CA LYS A 246 0.07 13.69 -23.49
C LYS A 246 -0.61 12.49 -24.17
N GLN A 247 -1.20 11.57 -23.40
CA GLN A 247 -1.91 10.39 -23.94
C GLN A 247 -3.38 10.67 -24.22
N LEU A 248 -3.93 11.78 -23.71
CA LEU A 248 -5.33 12.13 -23.94
C LEU A 248 -5.54 12.66 -25.37
N PRO A 249 -6.76 12.51 -25.93
CA PRO A 249 -7.12 13.14 -27.19
C PRO A 249 -6.91 14.66 -27.16
N GLU A 250 -6.64 15.27 -28.31
CA GLU A 250 -6.35 16.71 -28.41
C GLU A 250 -7.48 17.55 -27.79
N GLY A 251 -7.11 18.50 -26.93
CA GLY A 251 -8.05 19.39 -26.24
C GLY A 251 -8.78 18.76 -25.05
N ARG A 252 -8.50 17.48 -24.70
CA ARG A 252 -9.10 16.81 -23.55
C ARG A 252 -8.26 16.92 -22.29
N THR A 253 -8.93 17.00 -21.16
CA THR A 253 -8.34 17.07 -19.82
C THR A 253 -9.03 16.11 -18.85
N VAL A 254 -8.32 15.71 -17.79
CA VAL A 254 -8.91 14.92 -16.70
C VAL A 254 -9.72 15.88 -15.81
N ALA A 255 -11.04 15.71 -15.79
CA ALA A 255 -11.95 16.50 -14.96
C ALA A 255 -12.05 15.95 -13.52
N ALA A 256 -12.00 14.63 -13.37
CA ALA A 256 -12.05 13.96 -12.08
C ALA A 256 -11.20 12.69 -12.07
N SER A 257 -10.77 12.28 -10.87
CA SER A 257 -10.11 10.99 -10.66
C SER A 257 -10.56 10.38 -9.34
N ARG A 258 -10.70 9.06 -9.31
CA ARG A 258 -10.95 8.30 -8.07
C ARG A 258 -10.25 6.97 -8.08
N PHE A 259 -9.91 6.46 -6.90
CA PHE A 259 -9.41 5.10 -6.78
C PHE A 259 -10.53 4.08 -7.03
N LEU A 260 -10.18 3.03 -7.77
CA LEU A 260 -11.01 1.84 -7.88
C LEU A 260 -10.69 0.89 -6.73
N SER A 261 -11.69 0.14 -6.28
CA SER A 261 -11.50 -1.00 -5.39
C SER A 261 -10.98 -2.19 -6.18
N GLY A 262 -10.07 -2.98 -5.59
CA GLY A 262 -9.34 -4.02 -6.29
C GLY A 262 -7.91 -3.58 -6.64
N GLY A 263 -7.14 -4.43 -7.32
CA GLY A 263 -5.74 -4.16 -7.63
C GLY A 263 -4.79 -4.51 -6.48
N TRP A 264 -4.63 -5.79 -6.19
CA TRP A 264 -3.70 -6.27 -5.15
C TRP A 264 -2.23 -5.89 -5.45
N THR A 265 -1.91 -5.88 -6.75
CA THR A 265 -0.56 -5.72 -7.28
C THR A 265 -0.24 -4.25 -7.61
N SER A 266 -1.25 -3.42 -7.87
CA SER A 266 -1.13 -2.08 -8.43
C SER A 266 -2.20 -1.11 -7.93
N GLN A 267 -1.91 0.19 -7.98
CA GLN A 267 -2.94 1.20 -7.80
C GLN A 267 -3.78 1.34 -9.07
N MET A 268 -5.09 1.24 -8.91
CA MET A 268 -6.07 1.41 -9.98
C MET A 268 -6.85 2.71 -9.78
N ARG A 269 -6.81 3.60 -10.77
CA ARG A 269 -7.54 4.88 -10.75
C ARG A 269 -8.45 4.97 -11.96
N GLU A 270 -9.70 5.35 -11.75
CA GLU A 270 -10.56 5.83 -12.83
C GLU A 270 -10.30 7.32 -13.04
N LEU A 271 -10.19 7.71 -14.30
CA LEU A 271 -10.02 9.08 -14.77
C LEU A 271 -11.24 9.42 -15.64
N THR A 272 -12.00 10.42 -15.24
CA THR A 272 -13.12 10.94 -16.03
C THR A 272 -12.65 12.21 -16.76
N LEU A 273 -12.73 12.20 -18.09
CA LEU A 273 -12.36 13.32 -18.93
C LEU A 273 -13.46 14.39 -18.96
N ASP A 274 -13.15 15.57 -19.47
CA ASP A 274 -14.09 16.70 -19.60
C ASP A 274 -15.31 16.43 -20.51
N ASP A 275 -15.24 15.42 -21.39
CA ASP A 275 -16.37 14.97 -22.22
C ASP A 275 -17.16 13.80 -21.61
N GLY A 276 -16.80 13.37 -20.39
CA GLY A 276 -17.44 12.24 -19.73
C GLY A 276 -16.88 10.88 -20.14
N THR A 277 -15.83 10.82 -20.97
CA THR A 277 -15.13 9.56 -21.24
C THR A 277 -14.40 9.08 -19.98
N ASP A 278 -14.56 7.80 -19.63
CA ASP A 278 -13.85 7.18 -18.52
C ASP A 278 -12.68 6.32 -19.01
N LEU A 279 -11.52 6.52 -18.37
CA LEU A 279 -10.31 5.72 -18.55
C LEU A 279 -9.87 5.10 -17.23
N VAL A 280 -9.06 4.05 -17.30
CA VAL A 280 -8.45 3.41 -16.13
C VAL A 280 -6.93 3.50 -16.23
N GLN A 281 -6.31 4.05 -15.18
CA GLN A 281 -4.88 4.09 -14.99
C GLN A 281 -4.46 3.02 -13.97
N ARG A 282 -3.57 2.13 -14.39
CA ARG A 282 -2.83 1.19 -13.54
C ARG A 282 -1.44 1.73 -13.22
N SER A 283 -0.99 1.64 -11.98
CA SER A 283 0.38 2.02 -11.58
C SER A 283 1.02 1.02 -10.60
N PHE A 284 2.22 0.54 -10.90
CA PHE A 284 2.98 -0.35 -10.02
C PHE A 284 3.87 0.43 -9.05
N VAL A 285 3.41 0.58 -7.80
CA VAL A 285 4.11 1.36 -6.76
C VAL A 285 4.91 0.50 -5.78
N LYS A 286 4.50 -0.76 -5.58
CA LYS A 286 5.16 -1.69 -4.64
C LYS A 286 6.49 -2.18 -5.23
N PRO A 287 7.58 -2.29 -4.46
CA PRO A 287 8.92 -2.60 -4.98
C PRO A 287 8.98 -3.88 -5.82
N PHE A 288 8.37 -4.97 -5.34
CA PHE A 288 8.35 -6.25 -6.04
C PHE A 288 7.71 -6.11 -7.43
N PHE A 289 6.51 -5.54 -7.50
CA PHE A 289 5.80 -5.37 -8.77
C PHE A 289 6.45 -4.31 -9.66
N ARG A 290 7.02 -3.25 -9.09
CA ARG A 290 7.77 -2.24 -9.85
C ARG A 290 8.99 -2.86 -10.54
N HIS A 291 9.72 -3.74 -9.87
CA HIS A 291 10.86 -4.44 -10.47
C HIS A 291 10.44 -5.32 -11.65
N HIS A 292 9.30 -6.00 -11.55
CA HIS A 292 8.76 -6.87 -12.60
C HIS A 292 7.89 -6.15 -13.65
N ALA A 293 7.57 -4.87 -13.41
CA ALA A 293 6.64 -4.09 -14.22
C ALA A 293 6.97 -4.07 -15.73
N PRO A 294 8.24 -3.98 -16.18
CA PRO A 294 8.54 -3.98 -17.61
C PRO A 294 7.95 -5.20 -18.33
N GLY A 295 8.12 -6.39 -17.77
CA GLY A 295 7.60 -7.63 -18.35
C GLY A 295 6.09 -7.83 -18.13
N LEU A 296 5.55 -7.31 -17.03
CA LEU A 296 4.13 -7.39 -16.71
C LEU A 296 3.30 -6.46 -17.61
N LEU A 297 3.64 -5.17 -17.67
CA LEU A 297 2.90 -4.18 -18.45
C LEU A 297 3.10 -4.32 -19.96
N ALA A 298 4.30 -4.69 -20.43
CA ALA A 298 4.50 -4.96 -21.85
C ALA A 298 3.64 -6.14 -22.33
N ARG A 299 3.50 -7.16 -21.49
CA ARG A 299 2.61 -8.29 -21.77
C ARG A 299 1.16 -7.87 -21.77
N GLU A 300 0.68 -7.19 -20.73
CA GLU A 300 -0.70 -6.72 -20.67
C GLU A 300 -1.04 -5.84 -21.89
N ALA A 301 -0.17 -4.89 -22.24
CA ALA A 301 -0.33 -4.06 -23.43
C ALA A 301 -0.45 -4.88 -24.73
N ALA A 302 0.44 -5.87 -24.94
CA ALA A 302 0.40 -6.73 -26.12
C ALA A 302 -0.90 -7.58 -26.17
N ILE A 303 -1.37 -8.06 -25.03
CA ILE A 303 -2.61 -8.85 -24.94
C ILE A 303 -3.84 -7.98 -25.17
N LEU A 304 -3.92 -6.78 -24.59
CA LEU A 304 -5.03 -5.86 -24.85
C LEU A 304 -5.08 -5.48 -26.34
N ALA A 305 -3.94 -5.23 -26.98
CA ALA A 305 -3.87 -4.96 -28.41
C ALA A 305 -4.33 -6.17 -29.26
N LEU A 306 -3.99 -7.39 -28.83
CA LEU A 306 -4.45 -8.61 -29.47
C LEU A 306 -5.97 -8.80 -29.34
N LEU A 307 -6.51 -8.57 -28.14
CA LEU A 307 -7.93 -8.81 -27.83
C LEU A 307 -8.85 -7.74 -28.43
N ALA A 308 -8.36 -6.54 -28.74
CA ALA A 308 -9.13 -5.51 -29.44
C ALA A 308 -9.71 -5.98 -30.79
N GLY A 309 -9.09 -6.99 -31.43
CA GLY A 309 -9.57 -7.60 -32.67
C GLY A 309 -10.30 -8.94 -32.50
N GLN A 310 -10.58 -9.37 -31.26
CA GLN A 310 -11.19 -10.68 -30.99
C GLN A 310 -12.65 -10.53 -30.57
N ASP A 311 -13.56 -11.02 -31.40
CA ASP A 311 -14.98 -11.09 -31.04
C ASP A 311 -15.21 -12.06 -29.87
N GLY A 312 -16.01 -11.64 -28.88
CA GLY A 312 -16.46 -12.50 -27.78
C GLY A 312 -15.57 -12.54 -26.53
N VAL A 313 -14.46 -11.79 -26.51
CA VAL A 313 -13.66 -11.56 -25.30
C VAL A 313 -13.68 -10.07 -24.95
N PRO A 314 -14.57 -9.62 -24.03
CA PRO A 314 -14.67 -8.21 -23.71
C PRO A 314 -13.50 -7.78 -22.81
N ALA A 315 -12.44 -7.23 -23.40
CA ALA A 315 -11.27 -6.72 -22.70
C ALA A 315 -11.15 -5.20 -22.83
N PRO A 316 -10.42 -4.51 -21.92
CA PRO A 316 -10.13 -3.09 -22.07
C PRO A 316 -9.37 -2.79 -23.36
N GLU A 317 -9.60 -1.63 -23.94
CA GLU A 317 -8.78 -1.12 -25.04
C GLU A 317 -7.52 -0.49 -24.45
N LEU A 318 -6.35 -0.84 -24.98
CA LEU A 318 -5.11 -0.18 -24.60
C LEU A 318 -5.09 1.25 -25.14
N VAL A 319 -4.79 2.22 -24.28
CA VAL A 319 -4.56 3.62 -24.68
C VAL A 319 -3.06 3.90 -24.75
N ALA A 320 -2.32 3.61 -23.69
CA ALA A 320 -0.89 3.87 -23.61
C ALA A 320 -0.21 3.05 -22.51
N VAL A 321 1.10 2.88 -22.60
CA VAL A 321 1.90 2.20 -21.57
C VAL A 321 3.28 2.86 -21.44
N ASP A 322 3.73 3.02 -20.20
CA ASP A 322 5.12 3.30 -19.82
C ASP A 322 5.56 2.20 -18.84
N ALA A 323 6.07 1.10 -19.40
CA ALA A 323 6.34 -0.12 -18.64
C ALA A 323 7.60 -0.02 -17.76
N THR A 324 8.50 0.92 -18.06
CA THR A 324 9.80 1.10 -17.39
C THR A 324 9.85 2.33 -16.47
N ALA A 325 8.81 3.17 -16.48
CA ALA A 325 8.78 4.47 -15.81
C ALA A 325 9.84 5.45 -16.33
N GLU A 326 10.05 5.46 -17.65
CA GLU A 326 10.96 6.41 -18.29
C GLU A 326 10.33 7.81 -18.41
N LEU A 327 9.00 7.88 -18.42
CA LEU A 327 8.24 9.11 -18.64
C LEU A 327 7.33 9.47 -17.45
N ALA A 328 6.81 8.48 -16.74
CA ALA A 328 5.97 8.61 -15.55
C ALA A 328 6.76 8.35 -14.26
N ASP A 329 6.19 8.71 -13.09
CA ASP A 329 6.84 8.49 -11.79
C ASP A 329 6.91 6.99 -11.42
N HIS A 330 5.99 6.18 -11.96
CA HIS A 330 5.91 4.74 -11.75
C HIS A 330 5.54 4.05 -13.07
N PRO A 331 5.88 2.75 -13.23
CA PRO A 331 5.43 1.99 -14.37
C PRO A 331 3.90 2.01 -14.43
N THR A 332 3.36 2.44 -15.57
CA THR A 332 1.94 2.75 -15.68
C THR A 332 1.36 2.32 -17.02
N LEU A 333 0.08 1.96 -17.01
CA LEU A 333 -0.68 1.60 -18.20
C LEU A 333 -2.05 2.28 -18.14
N LEU A 334 -2.46 2.87 -19.25
CA LEU A 334 -3.74 3.56 -19.44
C LEU A 334 -4.59 2.72 -20.40
N MET A 335 -5.83 2.45 -20.02
CA MET A 335 -6.77 1.63 -20.79
C MET A 335 -8.20 2.20 -20.71
N SER A 336 -9.10 1.74 -21.57
CA SER A 336 -10.51 2.13 -21.50
C SER A 336 -11.21 1.55 -20.27
N ARG A 337 -12.23 2.25 -19.77
CA ARG A 337 -13.09 1.77 -18.69
C ARG A 337 -14.19 0.87 -19.26
N LEU A 338 -14.23 -0.39 -18.84
CA LEU A 338 -15.31 -1.32 -19.20
C LEU A 338 -16.57 -1.09 -18.36
N PRO A 339 -17.79 -1.20 -18.91
CA PRO A 339 -19.01 -1.08 -18.11
C PRO A 339 -19.19 -2.25 -17.14
N GLY A 340 -20.01 -2.05 -16.12
CA GLY A 340 -20.39 -3.09 -15.16
C GLY A 340 -19.59 -3.09 -13.86
N ARG A 341 -19.85 -4.10 -13.04
CA ARG A 341 -19.26 -4.28 -11.70
C ARG A 341 -18.90 -5.74 -11.43
N VAL A 342 -17.97 -5.94 -10.51
CA VAL A 342 -17.68 -7.26 -9.94
C VAL A 342 -18.91 -7.75 -9.15
N ARG A 343 -19.20 -9.06 -9.25
CA ARG A 343 -20.32 -9.73 -8.57
C ARG A 343 -19.79 -10.94 -7.79
N VAL A 344 -19.70 -10.82 -6.47
CA VAL A 344 -19.28 -11.88 -5.52
C VAL A 344 -20.39 -12.26 -4.53
N ASP A 345 -21.60 -11.75 -4.72
CA ASP A 345 -22.80 -12.15 -3.99
C ASP A 345 -23.30 -13.53 -4.45
N GLU A 346 -24.41 -14.03 -3.89
CA GLU A 346 -25.01 -15.33 -4.21
C GLU A 346 -26.18 -15.26 -5.22
N GLU A 347 -26.61 -14.07 -5.64
CA GLU A 347 -27.78 -13.95 -6.53
C GLU A 347 -27.47 -14.54 -7.92
N ASP A 348 -28.41 -15.31 -8.47
CA ASP A 348 -28.28 -15.98 -9.78
C ASP A 348 -26.95 -16.74 -9.95
N LEU A 349 -26.37 -17.27 -8.85
CA LEU A 349 -25.02 -17.86 -8.85
C LEU A 349 -24.87 -18.95 -9.92
N VAL A 350 -25.81 -19.87 -10.03
CA VAL A 350 -25.78 -20.96 -11.04
C VAL A 350 -25.64 -20.40 -12.46
N ARG A 351 -26.44 -19.37 -12.80
CA ARG A 351 -26.35 -18.73 -14.10
C ARG A 351 -25.01 -18.02 -14.30
N ARG A 352 -24.45 -17.40 -13.26
CA ARG A 352 -23.13 -16.76 -13.33
C ARG A 352 -22.02 -17.78 -13.54
N LEU A 353 -22.10 -18.96 -12.92
CA LEU A 353 -21.15 -20.06 -13.15
C LEU A 353 -21.15 -20.48 -14.62
N ASP A 354 -22.33 -20.66 -15.23
CA ASP A 354 -22.45 -20.97 -16.66
C ASP A 354 -21.82 -19.88 -17.54
N LEU A 355 -22.05 -18.60 -17.20
CA LEU A 355 -21.46 -17.47 -17.92
C LEU A 355 -19.94 -17.44 -17.81
N LEU A 356 -19.39 -17.68 -16.61
CA LEU A 356 -17.95 -17.72 -16.36
C LEU A 356 -17.30 -18.86 -17.16
N ALA A 357 -17.85 -20.07 -17.08
CA ALA A 357 -17.35 -21.23 -17.82
C ALA A 357 -17.41 -21.00 -19.34
N ALA A 358 -18.52 -20.46 -19.85
CA ALA A 358 -18.66 -20.13 -21.26
C ALA A 358 -17.66 -19.05 -21.71
N GLN A 359 -17.40 -18.03 -20.89
CA GLN A 359 -16.42 -17.00 -21.19
C GLN A 359 -15.00 -17.57 -21.21
N LEU A 360 -14.68 -18.47 -20.29
CA LEU A 360 -13.38 -19.12 -20.24
C LEU A 360 -13.14 -19.98 -21.48
N GLY A 361 -14.16 -20.74 -21.92
CA GLY A 361 -14.13 -21.47 -23.19
C GLY A 361 -13.84 -20.55 -24.38
N ARG A 362 -14.46 -19.37 -24.44
CA ARG A 362 -14.15 -18.37 -25.49
C ARG A 362 -12.71 -17.90 -25.44
N ILE A 363 -12.17 -17.60 -24.26
CA ILE A 363 -10.78 -17.18 -24.08
C ILE A 363 -9.82 -18.26 -24.60
N HIS A 364 -10.08 -19.52 -24.28
CA HIS A 364 -9.22 -20.65 -24.69
C HIS A 364 -9.22 -20.89 -26.21
N THR A 365 -10.23 -20.39 -26.94
CA THR A 365 -10.26 -20.45 -28.41
C THR A 365 -9.51 -19.34 -29.13
N VAL A 366 -8.99 -18.34 -28.40
CA VAL A 366 -8.20 -17.26 -29.00
C VAL A 366 -6.93 -17.83 -29.62
N VAL A 367 -6.72 -17.56 -30.91
CA VAL A 367 -5.53 -17.97 -31.65
C VAL A 367 -4.62 -16.75 -31.87
N PRO A 368 -3.56 -16.60 -31.08
CA PRO A 368 -2.70 -15.43 -31.17
C PRO A 368 -1.72 -15.55 -32.34
N GLY A 369 -1.36 -14.41 -32.97
CA GLY A 369 -0.34 -14.38 -34.02
C GLY A 369 1.05 -14.79 -33.50
N GLU A 370 1.36 -14.42 -32.26
CA GLU A 370 2.53 -14.88 -31.51
C GLU A 370 2.06 -15.52 -30.20
N ARG A 371 2.56 -16.73 -29.89
CA ARG A 371 2.17 -17.43 -28.66
C ARG A 371 2.68 -16.66 -27.44
N PRO A 372 1.83 -16.40 -26.42
CA PRO A 372 2.29 -15.92 -25.13
C PRO A 372 3.33 -16.86 -24.52
N ARG A 373 4.06 -16.36 -23.52
CA ARG A 373 5.00 -17.19 -22.75
C ARG A 373 4.34 -18.46 -22.25
N THR A 374 5.09 -19.55 -22.15
CA THR A 374 4.63 -20.75 -21.43
C THR A 374 4.31 -20.38 -19.98
N TYR A 375 3.22 -20.95 -19.44
CA TYR A 375 2.84 -20.76 -18.05
C TYR A 375 3.97 -21.09 -17.08
N GLN A 376 3.92 -20.46 -15.91
CA GLN A 376 4.79 -20.77 -14.78
C GLN A 376 3.94 -21.02 -13.54
N ALA A 377 4.39 -21.94 -12.69
CA ALA A 377 3.78 -22.16 -11.39
C ALA A 377 4.05 -20.95 -10.48
N TRP A 378 3.03 -20.47 -9.76
CA TRP A 378 3.18 -19.36 -8.83
C TRP A 378 3.86 -19.74 -7.51
N THR A 379 3.86 -21.03 -7.18
CA THR A 379 4.52 -21.57 -6.00
C THR A 379 5.34 -22.80 -6.36
N SER A 380 6.29 -23.14 -5.51
CA SER A 380 7.04 -24.40 -5.59
C SER A 380 6.83 -25.19 -4.29
N PRO A 381 6.98 -26.53 -4.32
CA PRO A 381 6.82 -27.37 -3.13
C PRO A 381 7.67 -26.92 -1.94
N GLU A 382 8.84 -26.33 -2.19
CA GLU A 382 9.80 -25.86 -1.19
C GLU A 382 9.35 -24.54 -0.53
N ARG A 383 8.46 -23.79 -1.17
CA ARG A 383 7.95 -22.50 -0.69
C ARG A 383 6.65 -22.63 0.10
N VAL A 384 6.03 -23.80 0.11
CA VAL A 384 4.79 -24.04 0.85
C VAL A 384 5.12 -24.33 2.32
N THR A 385 4.71 -23.45 3.23
CA THR A 385 4.66 -23.77 4.66
C THR A 385 3.54 -24.78 4.89
N VAL A 386 3.89 -25.99 5.28
CA VAL A 386 2.92 -27.09 5.46
C VAL A 386 2.26 -26.94 6.83
N PRO A 387 0.93 -26.68 6.89
CA PRO A 387 0.20 -26.73 8.15
C PRO A 387 0.23 -28.14 8.74
N GLU A 388 -0.03 -28.28 10.04
CA GLU A 388 -0.13 -29.60 10.67
C GLU A 388 -1.19 -30.47 9.98
N GLY A 389 -0.83 -31.72 9.65
CA GLY A 389 -1.75 -32.69 9.06
C GLY A 389 -1.22 -33.39 7.79
N THR A 390 -1.73 -34.59 7.53
CA THR A 390 -1.25 -35.46 6.42
C THR A 390 -1.77 -35.04 5.05
N MET A 391 -2.89 -34.29 4.99
CA MET A 391 -3.49 -33.85 3.74
C MET A 391 -2.62 -32.82 3.01
N TRP A 392 -2.08 -31.83 3.72
CA TRP A 392 -1.21 -30.80 3.14
C TRP A 392 0.09 -31.38 2.61
N ALA A 393 0.69 -32.32 3.34
CA ALA A 393 1.85 -33.06 2.86
C ALA A 393 1.57 -33.78 1.53
N ARG A 394 0.42 -34.48 1.44
CA ARG A 394 0.01 -35.15 0.19
C ARG A 394 -0.21 -34.17 -0.96
N ALA A 395 -0.79 -33.00 -0.70
CA ALA A 395 -0.98 -31.96 -1.74
C ALA A 395 0.38 -31.44 -2.26
N VAL A 396 1.33 -31.18 -1.36
CA VAL A 396 2.70 -30.77 -1.72
C VAL A 396 3.42 -31.85 -2.52
N ASP A 397 3.24 -33.13 -2.18
CA ASP A 397 3.80 -34.25 -2.94
C ASP A 397 3.23 -34.36 -4.36
N VAL A 398 2.01 -33.89 -4.60
CA VAL A 398 1.46 -33.78 -5.96
C VAL A 398 2.14 -32.66 -6.73
N ILE A 399 2.34 -31.49 -6.12
CA ILE A 399 3.02 -30.34 -6.74
C ILE A 399 4.49 -30.69 -7.08
N ARG A 400 5.14 -31.58 -6.32
CA ARG A 400 6.51 -32.06 -6.61
C ARG A 400 6.64 -32.86 -7.91
N ARG A 401 5.55 -33.42 -8.42
CA ARG A 401 5.60 -34.28 -9.61
C ARG A 401 5.73 -33.43 -10.88
N GLU A 402 6.21 -34.07 -11.95
CA GLU A 402 6.17 -33.44 -13.27
C GLU A 402 4.71 -33.15 -13.65
N PRO A 403 4.42 -31.97 -14.24
CA PRO A 403 3.10 -31.67 -14.75
C PRO A 403 2.66 -32.73 -15.77
N PRO A 404 1.38 -33.15 -15.76
CA PRO A 404 0.84 -34.05 -16.79
C PRO A 404 1.04 -33.47 -18.20
N THR A 405 1.07 -34.33 -19.22
CA THR A 405 1.07 -33.86 -20.61
C THR A 405 -0.23 -33.11 -20.92
N TYR A 406 -0.14 -31.98 -21.61
CA TYR A 406 -1.28 -31.14 -21.95
C TYR A 406 -1.20 -30.62 -23.40
N GLU A 407 -2.36 -30.29 -23.96
CA GLU A 407 -2.48 -29.43 -25.14
C GLU A 407 -2.61 -27.99 -24.67
N GLY A 408 -1.68 -27.13 -25.08
CA GLY A 408 -1.65 -25.75 -24.63
C GLY A 408 -2.67 -24.89 -25.37
N VAL A 409 -3.32 -23.98 -24.64
CA VAL A 409 -4.26 -22.98 -25.17
C VAL A 409 -3.89 -21.58 -24.65
N PHE A 410 -4.54 -20.56 -25.18
CA PHE A 410 -4.43 -19.20 -24.68
C PHE A 410 -5.13 -19.07 -23.33
N LEU A 411 -4.38 -18.70 -22.28
CA LEU A 411 -4.89 -18.62 -20.90
C LEU A 411 -4.93 -17.18 -20.40
N HIS A 412 -5.94 -16.87 -19.58
CA HIS A 412 -5.92 -15.63 -18.80
C HIS A 412 -4.93 -15.71 -17.61
N ARG A 413 -4.80 -16.90 -17.01
CA ARG A 413 -4.04 -17.28 -15.81
C ARG A 413 -4.44 -16.67 -14.47
N ASP A 414 -5.33 -15.70 -14.48
CA ASP A 414 -5.88 -15.05 -13.28
C ASP A 414 -7.40 -14.86 -13.42
N PHE A 415 -8.07 -15.83 -14.05
CA PHE A 415 -9.51 -15.77 -14.28
C PHE A 415 -10.25 -16.22 -13.02
N HIS A 416 -10.94 -15.28 -12.39
CA HIS A 416 -11.81 -15.54 -11.23
C HIS A 416 -12.91 -14.46 -11.15
N PRO A 417 -13.98 -14.65 -10.34
CA PRO A 417 -15.10 -13.70 -10.28
C PRO A 417 -14.72 -12.24 -9.98
N GLY A 418 -13.57 -12.00 -9.35
CA GLY A 418 -13.06 -10.66 -9.05
C GLY A 418 -12.49 -9.90 -10.25
N ASN A 419 -12.12 -10.61 -11.32
CA ASN A 419 -11.60 -10.06 -12.57
C ASN A 419 -12.64 -10.06 -13.70
N VAL A 420 -13.90 -10.39 -13.39
CA VAL A 420 -15.01 -10.41 -14.35
C VAL A 420 -16.07 -9.39 -13.96
N LEU A 421 -16.41 -8.51 -14.91
CA LEU A 421 -17.42 -7.49 -14.75
C LEU A 421 -18.75 -7.96 -15.35
N PHE A 422 -19.83 -7.67 -14.63
CA PHE A 422 -21.19 -7.93 -15.07
C PHE A 422 -21.98 -6.62 -15.22
N ALA A 423 -22.73 -6.53 -16.31
CA ALA A 423 -23.75 -5.51 -16.55
C ALA A 423 -24.99 -6.17 -17.12
N GLU A 424 -26.18 -5.79 -16.66
CA GLU A 424 -27.45 -6.27 -17.25
C GLU A 424 -27.57 -7.82 -17.33
N GLY A 425 -27.01 -8.54 -16.35
CA GLY A 425 -27.06 -10.01 -16.30
C GLY A 425 -26.19 -10.73 -17.34
N ARG A 426 -25.23 -10.03 -17.96
CA ARG A 426 -24.22 -10.58 -18.87
C ARG A 426 -22.81 -10.18 -18.43
N ILE A 427 -21.80 -10.93 -18.86
CA ILE A 427 -20.40 -10.52 -18.74
C ILE A 427 -20.18 -9.34 -19.67
N SER A 428 -19.72 -8.23 -19.10
CA SER A 428 -19.44 -6.97 -19.80
C SER A 428 -17.95 -6.67 -19.88
N GLY A 429 -17.11 -7.41 -19.13
CA GLY A 429 -15.67 -7.21 -19.14
C GLY A 429 -14.90 -8.30 -18.44
N VAL A 430 -13.67 -8.53 -18.90
CA VAL A 430 -12.64 -9.37 -18.27
C VAL A 430 -11.37 -8.52 -18.18
N VAL A 431 -10.83 -8.38 -16.98
CA VAL A 431 -9.72 -7.47 -16.66
C VAL A 431 -8.53 -8.21 -16.05
N ASP A 432 -7.40 -7.53 -15.93
CA ASP A 432 -6.14 -8.06 -15.38
C ASP A 432 -5.47 -9.16 -16.20
N TRP A 433 -5.18 -8.84 -17.46
CA TRP A 433 -4.52 -9.74 -18.42
C TRP A 433 -3.00 -9.87 -18.22
N VAL A 434 -2.48 -9.41 -17.10
CA VAL A 434 -1.04 -9.30 -16.84
C VAL A 434 -0.35 -10.67 -16.74
N GLU A 435 -1.07 -11.71 -16.32
CA GLU A 435 -0.55 -13.07 -16.17
C GLU A 435 -0.75 -13.98 -17.38
N THR A 436 -1.36 -13.48 -18.46
CA THR A 436 -1.64 -14.23 -19.69
C THR A 436 -0.47 -15.11 -20.12
N SER A 437 -0.77 -16.36 -20.44
CA SER A 437 0.24 -17.34 -20.84
C SER A 437 -0.33 -18.41 -21.75
N TRP A 438 0.55 -19.29 -22.24
CA TRP A 438 0.19 -20.50 -22.98
C TRP A 438 0.35 -21.71 -22.07
N GLY A 439 -0.70 -22.53 -21.93
CA GLY A 439 -0.67 -23.67 -21.01
C GLY A 439 -1.96 -24.50 -20.99
N PRO A 440 -2.09 -25.45 -20.06
CA PRO A 440 -3.31 -26.26 -19.93
C PRO A 440 -4.50 -25.41 -19.49
N ALA A 441 -5.64 -25.63 -20.15
CA ALA A 441 -6.92 -24.99 -19.81
C ALA A 441 -7.31 -25.15 -18.34
N ASP A 442 -6.91 -26.27 -17.72
CA ASP A 442 -7.18 -26.60 -16.32
C ASP A 442 -6.68 -25.55 -15.33
N LEU A 443 -5.65 -24.75 -15.68
CA LEU A 443 -5.13 -23.72 -14.79
C LEU A 443 -6.13 -22.59 -14.55
N ASP A 444 -6.81 -22.15 -15.61
CA ASP A 444 -7.84 -21.12 -15.47
C ASP A 444 -9.08 -21.66 -14.76
N VAL A 445 -9.47 -22.90 -15.08
CA VAL A 445 -10.60 -23.59 -14.43
C VAL A 445 -10.34 -23.75 -12.95
N ALA A 446 -9.18 -24.29 -12.57
CA ALA A 446 -8.80 -24.53 -11.18
C ALA A 446 -8.70 -23.23 -10.38
N HIS A 447 -8.19 -22.15 -10.99
CA HIS A 447 -8.11 -20.85 -10.32
C HIS A 447 -9.50 -20.26 -10.05
N CYS A 448 -10.38 -20.26 -11.05
CA CYS A 448 -11.75 -19.77 -10.90
C CYS A 448 -12.54 -20.63 -9.90
N SER A 449 -12.43 -21.95 -10.00
CA SER A 449 -13.02 -22.95 -9.10
C SER A 449 -12.60 -22.70 -7.65
N THR A 450 -11.30 -22.51 -7.39
CA THR A 450 -10.79 -22.23 -6.05
C THR A 450 -11.38 -20.95 -5.48
N ALA A 451 -11.45 -19.88 -6.28
CA ALA A 451 -12.04 -18.61 -5.84
C ALA A 451 -13.54 -18.75 -5.51
N LEU A 452 -14.29 -19.51 -6.32
CA LEU A 452 -15.70 -19.79 -6.07
C LEU A 452 -15.91 -20.63 -4.81
N ALA A 453 -15.07 -21.65 -4.60
CA ALA A 453 -15.10 -22.48 -3.41
C ALA A 453 -14.85 -21.67 -2.13
N LEU A 454 -13.91 -20.71 -2.18
CA LEU A 454 -13.61 -19.82 -1.06
C LEU A 454 -14.73 -18.80 -0.79
N LEU A 455 -15.43 -18.35 -1.83
CA LEU A 455 -16.51 -17.38 -1.71
C LEU A 455 -17.85 -18.01 -1.27
N HIS A 456 -18.17 -19.20 -1.78
CA HIS A 456 -19.52 -19.76 -1.71
C HIS A 456 -19.58 -21.17 -1.12
N GLY A 457 -18.45 -21.87 -0.96
CA GLY A 457 -18.39 -23.24 -0.47
C GLY A 457 -17.89 -24.25 -1.52
N PRO A 458 -17.30 -25.38 -1.08
CA PRO A 458 -16.59 -26.32 -1.95
C PRO A 458 -17.45 -26.97 -3.05
N GLU A 459 -18.77 -27.02 -2.90
CA GLU A 459 -19.72 -27.53 -3.90
C GLU A 459 -19.87 -26.62 -5.14
N HIS A 460 -19.40 -25.37 -5.05
CA HIS A 460 -19.44 -24.38 -6.12
C HIS A 460 -18.11 -24.23 -6.86
N GLY A 461 -17.06 -24.92 -6.39
CA GLY A 461 -15.77 -25.05 -7.07
C GLY A 461 -15.76 -26.22 -8.04
#